data_AF-A0A7V1IFG8-F1
#
_entry.id   AF-A0A7V1IFG8-F1
#
_cell.length_a   1.000
_cell.length_b   1.000
_cell.length_c   1.000
_cell.angle_alpha   90.00
_cell.angle_beta   90.00
_cell.angle_gamma   90.00
#
_symmetry.space_group_name_H-M   'P 1'
#
loop_
_entity.id
_entity.type
_entity.pdbx_description
1 polymer ?
#
loop_
_entity_poly.entity_id
_entity_poly.type
_entity_poly.pdbx_seq_one_letter_code
_entity_poly.pdbx_strand_id
1 'polypeptide(L)'
;MKPMRLKRTKSGWIAAGAAVVLLSLALFVARAGIDRPGGARSTSAVSAEAGSADSLAGAMESCVPCHMNPGMRMGYRDEGGKVHQLFIDPEGFRRSIHYRNGKKTCGDCHEGDYGTFPHASRKLPACLDCHREIREEYLAIDRMARAGVHFREDMAGFDCATCHSPHGMVPSREMSVARKNRACIECHEGPSDPSGLSLARRHDWHPQAALHLDRIACISCHTKPEGEDFSFRHRILPKEQATSDCYACHTLDSKMAYYIGSFGEKQPRTLGRLAFVRDHYISGSTRFPLLDVGGLSLMALVFLGIAGHGLLRLRGAKRRGREG
;
A
#
# COMPACT_ATOMS: atom_id res chain seq x y z
N MET A 1 -42.63 -62.16 -46.19
CA MET A 1 -41.36 -61.75 -45.56
C MET A 1 -41.54 -60.37 -44.95
N LYS A 2 -41.36 -60.21 -43.63
CA LYS A 2 -41.48 -58.94 -42.89
C LYS A 2 -40.08 -58.33 -42.67
N PRO A 3 -39.86 -57.01 -42.82
CA PRO A 3 -38.61 -56.39 -42.39
C PRO A 3 -38.67 -55.95 -40.92
N MET A 4 -37.53 -56.14 -40.25
CA MET A 4 -37.27 -55.98 -38.83
C MET A 4 -36.96 -54.51 -38.49
N ARG A 5 -37.60 -53.96 -37.45
CA ARG A 5 -37.31 -52.62 -36.89
C ARG A 5 -36.19 -52.71 -35.86
N LEU A 6 -35.08 -51.97 -36.05
CA LEU A 6 -34.15 -51.64 -34.96
C LEU A 6 -34.59 -50.34 -34.25
N LYS A 7 -34.75 -50.42 -32.92
CA LYS A 7 -34.92 -49.26 -32.03
C LYS A 7 -33.55 -48.67 -31.69
N ARG A 8 -33.36 -47.37 -31.93
CA ARG A 8 -32.19 -46.59 -31.51
C ARG A 8 -32.47 -45.96 -30.14
N THR A 9 -31.68 -46.30 -29.12
CA THR A 9 -31.83 -45.79 -27.74
C THR A 9 -31.08 -44.48 -27.53
N LYS A 10 -31.64 -43.57 -26.72
CA LYS A 10 -31.21 -42.18 -26.50
C LYS A 10 -30.08 -42.00 -25.46
N SER A 11 -29.38 -43.05 -25.03
CA SER A 11 -28.46 -42.99 -23.88
C SER A 11 -27.01 -42.60 -24.18
N GLY A 12 -26.63 -42.41 -25.45
CA GLY A 12 -25.21 -42.17 -25.83
C GLY A 12 -24.68 -40.74 -25.64
N TRP A 13 -25.55 -39.72 -25.52
CA TRP A 13 -25.11 -38.31 -25.60
C TRP A 13 -24.71 -37.69 -24.26
N ILE A 14 -25.15 -38.27 -23.13
CA ILE A 14 -24.84 -37.73 -21.80
C ILE A 14 -23.44 -38.18 -21.32
N ALA A 15 -22.98 -39.36 -21.76
CA ALA A 15 -21.66 -39.88 -21.38
C ALA A 15 -20.49 -39.14 -22.08
N ALA A 16 -20.71 -38.62 -23.30
CA ALA A 16 -19.67 -37.91 -24.05
C ALA A 16 -19.38 -36.51 -23.49
N GLY A 17 -20.36 -35.84 -22.86
CA GLY A 17 -20.18 -34.51 -22.27
C GLY A 17 -19.39 -34.50 -20.97
N ALA A 18 -19.50 -35.55 -20.15
CA ALA A 18 -18.80 -35.65 -18.86
C ALA A 18 -17.30 -35.98 -18.99
N ALA A 19 -16.92 -36.74 -20.03
CA ALA A 19 -15.53 -37.15 -20.24
C ALA A 19 -14.61 -35.99 -20.67
N VAL A 20 -15.14 -34.99 -21.39
CA VAL A 20 -14.35 -33.84 -21.87
C VAL A 20 -14.03 -32.84 -20.73
N VAL A 21 -14.93 -32.71 -19.75
CA VAL A 21 -14.72 -31.82 -18.59
C VAL A 21 -13.69 -32.38 -17.61
N LEU A 22 -13.66 -33.70 -17.40
CA LEU A 22 -12.70 -34.35 -16.50
C LEU A 22 -11.28 -34.41 -17.08
N LEU A 23 -11.12 -34.55 -18.40
CA LEU A 23 -9.79 -34.56 -19.04
C LEU A 23 -9.12 -33.17 -19.05
N SER A 24 -9.93 -32.10 -19.02
CA SER A 24 -9.46 -30.72 -18.98
C SER A 24 -8.92 -30.30 -17.61
N LEU A 25 -9.40 -30.94 -16.52
CA LEU A 25 -8.95 -30.66 -15.16
C LEU A 25 -7.60 -31.34 -14.82
N ALA A 26 -7.34 -32.51 -15.40
CA ALA A 26 -6.11 -33.27 -15.15
C ALA A 26 -4.86 -32.61 -15.78
N LEU A 27 -5.01 -31.91 -16.90
CA LEU A 27 -3.91 -31.20 -17.57
C LEU A 27 -3.49 -29.90 -16.87
N PHE A 28 -4.32 -29.34 -15.99
CA PHE A 28 -3.99 -28.11 -15.25
C PHE A 28 -3.21 -28.40 -13.95
N VAL A 29 -3.40 -29.58 -13.35
CA VAL A 29 -2.72 -29.98 -12.11
C VAL A 29 -1.27 -30.43 -12.37
N ALA A 30 -0.96 -30.96 -13.56
CA ALA A 30 0.38 -31.44 -13.91
C ALA A 30 1.41 -30.33 -14.23
N ARG A 31 1.02 -29.06 -14.27
CA ARG A 31 1.92 -27.92 -14.58
C ARG A 31 2.26 -27.06 -13.36
N ALA A 32 1.76 -27.43 -12.17
CA ALA A 32 2.08 -26.80 -10.89
C ALA A 32 3.25 -27.51 -10.17
N GLY A 33 4.28 -27.90 -10.92
CA GLY A 33 5.54 -28.39 -10.40
C GLY A 33 6.24 -27.28 -9.62
N ILE A 34 6.41 -27.52 -8.32
CA ILE A 34 6.97 -26.64 -7.30
C ILE A 34 8.48 -26.46 -7.56
N ASP A 35 8.89 -25.30 -8.04
CA ASP A 35 10.29 -24.87 -7.98
C ASP A 35 10.61 -24.38 -6.56
N ARG A 36 11.48 -25.13 -5.87
CA ARG A 36 12.12 -24.70 -4.62
C ARG A 36 13.40 -23.93 -4.97
N PRO A 37 13.53 -22.63 -4.65
CA PRO A 37 14.84 -22.00 -4.72
C PRO A 37 15.68 -22.44 -3.51
N GLY A 38 16.76 -23.16 -3.81
CA GLY A 38 17.80 -23.54 -2.86
C GLY A 38 18.52 -22.31 -2.33
N GLY A 39 18.49 -22.12 -1.01
CA GLY A 39 19.30 -21.12 -0.32
C GLY A 39 20.76 -21.57 -0.23
N ALA A 40 21.63 -20.95 -1.01
CA ALA A 40 23.06 -20.96 -0.77
C ALA A 40 23.41 -19.75 0.12
N ARG A 41 23.62 -19.99 1.42
CA ARG A 41 24.26 -19.04 2.32
C ARG A 41 25.76 -19.04 2.03
N SER A 42 26.27 -17.98 1.43
CA SER A 42 27.69 -17.63 1.49
C SER A 42 27.93 -16.87 2.80
N THR A 43 28.58 -17.54 3.75
CA THR A 43 29.13 -16.91 4.95
C THR A 43 30.50 -16.34 4.61
N SER A 44 30.54 -15.06 4.23
CA SER A 44 31.79 -14.30 4.18
C SER A 44 31.94 -13.58 5.52
N ALA A 45 32.73 -14.17 6.42
CA ALA A 45 33.15 -13.53 7.65
C ALA A 45 34.07 -12.35 7.31
N VAL A 46 33.58 -11.13 7.51
CA VAL A 46 34.40 -9.93 7.52
C VAL A 46 34.74 -9.65 8.98
N SER A 47 36.02 -9.76 9.29
CA SER A 47 36.61 -9.45 10.59
C SER A 47 36.37 -7.98 10.92
N ALA A 48 35.47 -7.72 11.87
CA ALA A 48 35.30 -6.40 12.45
C ALA A 48 36.39 -6.20 13.51
N GLU A 49 37.26 -5.22 13.29
CA GLU A 49 38.20 -4.75 14.30
C GLU A 49 37.43 -4.26 15.53
N ALA A 50 37.82 -4.78 16.69
CA ALA A 50 37.26 -4.44 17.99
C ALA A 50 37.71 -3.02 18.41
N GLY A 51 37.07 -2.01 17.83
CA GLY A 51 37.12 -0.63 18.27
C GLY A 51 35.84 -0.25 19.04
N SER A 52 35.96 -0.23 20.36
CA SER A 52 35.06 0.41 21.35
C SER A 52 33.56 0.06 21.33
N ALA A 53 33.20 -1.13 21.80
CA ALA A 53 31.86 -1.37 22.33
C ALA A 53 31.57 -0.53 23.61
N ASP A 54 32.62 -0.19 24.37
CA ASP A 54 32.52 0.58 25.63
C ASP A 54 32.13 2.05 25.46
N SER A 55 32.58 2.73 24.39
CA SER A 55 32.21 4.14 24.15
C SER A 55 30.80 4.28 23.59
N LEU A 56 30.37 3.27 22.80
CA LEU A 56 29.05 3.21 22.19
C LEU A 56 27.95 2.97 23.24
N ALA A 57 28.23 2.14 24.24
CA ALA A 57 27.35 1.92 25.39
C ALA A 57 27.26 3.18 26.26
N GLY A 58 28.40 3.81 26.58
CA GLY A 58 28.45 5.01 27.43
C GLY A 58 27.73 6.23 26.85
N ALA A 59 27.76 6.43 25.53
CA ALA A 59 27.04 7.53 24.86
C ALA A 59 25.52 7.33 24.83
N MET A 60 25.03 6.08 24.90
CA MET A 60 23.60 5.79 25.05
C MET A 60 23.17 5.89 26.53
N GLU A 61 24.01 5.46 27.46
CA GLU A 61 23.72 5.46 28.91
C GLU A 61 23.47 6.85 29.50
N SER A 62 24.09 7.91 28.97
CA SER A 62 23.88 9.28 29.48
C SER A 62 22.54 9.89 29.05
N CYS A 63 22.02 9.54 27.87
CA CYS A 63 20.81 10.13 27.29
C CYS A 63 19.52 9.37 27.70
N VAL A 64 19.61 8.04 27.75
CA VAL A 64 18.47 7.12 27.94
C VAL A 64 17.69 7.36 29.25
N PRO A 65 18.33 7.61 30.41
CA PRO A 65 17.62 7.78 31.68
C PRO A 65 16.58 8.92 31.68
N CYS A 66 16.79 9.94 30.86
CA CYS A 66 15.91 11.11 30.73
C CYS A 66 15.06 11.06 29.46
N HIS A 67 15.66 10.79 28.30
CA HIS A 67 14.97 10.87 27.01
C HIS A 67 14.21 9.60 26.62
N MET A 68 14.48 8.48 27.27
CA MET A 68 13.85 7.18 26.96
C MET A 68 13.08 6.60 28.16
N ASN A 69 12.85 7.40 29.19
CA ASN A 69 12.15 6.98 30.40
C ASN A 69 10.65 7.32 30.32
N PRO A 70 9.74 6.32 30.31
CA PRO A 70 8.30 6.57 30.24
C PRO A 70 7.73 7.36 31.43
N GLY A 71 8.40 7.33 32.59
CA GLY A 71 8.07 8.13 33.77
C GLY A 71 8.59 9.57 33.71
N MET A 72 9.53 9.87 32.82
CA MET A 72 10.08 11.20 32.56
C MET A 72 9.85 11.57 31.09
N ARG A 73 8.58 11.79 30.72
CA ARG A 73 8.20 12.32 29.40
C ARG A 73 8.47 13.82 29.32
N MET A 74 9.76 14.14 29.32
CA MET A 74 10.23 15.52 29.26
C MET A 74 9.72 16.18 27.99
N GLY A 75 9.39 17.46 28.11
CA GLY A 75 9.01 18.30 27.00
C GLY A 75 9.25 19.76 27.36
N TYR A 76 9.40 20.60 26.36
CA TYR A 76 9.47 22.04 26.56
C TYR A 76 8.38 22.73 25.76
N ARG A 77 8.01 23.93 26.18
CA ARG A 77 7.09 24.79 25.44
C ARG A 77 7.95 25.84 24.73
N ASP A 78 7.78 25.97 23.43
CA ASP A 78 8.44 27.05 22.69
C ASP A 78 7.75 28.41 22.92
N GLU A 79 8.35 29.48 22.40
CA GLU A 79 7.83 30.86 22.51
C GLU A 79 6.41 31.01 21.92
N GLY A 80 6.07 30.18 20.93
CA GLY A 80 4.75 30.11 20.32
C GLY A 80 3.73 29.29 21.11
N GLY A 81 4.11 28.77 22.27
CA GLY A 81 3.24 27.99 23.13
C GLY A 81 3.09 26.52 22.70
N LYS A 82 3.80 26.04 21.67
CA LYS A 82 3.75 24.65 21.22
C LYS A 82 4.60 23.78 22.14
N VAL A 83 4.05 22.64 22.54
CA VAL A 83 4.75 21.66 23.39
C VAL A 83 5.53 20.68 22.50
N HIS A 84 6.83 20.60 22.71
CA HIS A 84 7.73 19.66 22.06
C HIS A 84 8.02 18.51 23.03
N GLN A 85 7.65 17.29 22.65
CA GLN A 85 7.99 16.11 23.44
C GLN A 85 9.43 15.68 23.13
N LEU A 86 10.22 15.49 24.18
CA LEU A 86 11.61 15.04 24.10
C LEU A 86 11.75 13.54 24.40
N PHE A 87 10.63 12.87 24.69
CA PHE A 87 10.58 11.42 24.89
C PHE A 87 10.78 10.68 23.56
N ILE A 88 11.68 9.72 23.56
CA ILE A 88 11.97 8.81 22.47
C ILE A 88 11.52 7.42 22.91
N ASP A 89 10.65 6.78 22.11
CA ASP A 89 10.27 5.39 22.33
C ASP A 89 11.51 4.48 22.14
N PRO A 90 12.01 3.79 23.18
CA PRO A 90 13.24 2.99 23.07
C PRO A 90 13.12 1.90 22.01
N GLU A 91 11.93 1.30 21.92
CA GLU A 91 11.67 0.21 20.98
C GLU A 91 11.46 0.73 19.55
N GLY A 92 10.81 1.88 19.41
CA GLY A 92 10.75 2.67 18.17
C GLY A 92 12.14 2.97 17.62
N PHE A 93 13.03 3.48 18.47
CA PHE A 93 14.42 3.79 18.12
C PHE A 93 15.20 2.57 17.69
N ARG A 94 15.14 1.46 18.44
CA ARG A 94 15.84 0.22 18.09
C ARG A 94 15.41 -0.36 16.74
N ARG A 95 14.15 -0.14 16.35
CA ARG A 95 13.64 -0.58 15.04
C ARG A 95 13.93 0.39 13.90
N SER A 96 14.37 1.61 14.19
CA SER A 96 14.74 2.59 13.17
C SER A 96 15.85 2.03 12.27
N ILE A 97 15.86 2.44 11.01
CA ILE A 97 16.87 2.01 10.05
C ILE A 97 18.28 2.48 10.47
N HIS A 98 18.37 3.67 11.08
CA HIS A 98 19.61 4.25 11.59
C HIS A 98 20.23 3.39 12.69
N TYR A 99 19.43 2.92 13.64
CA TYR A 99 19.93 2.02 14.68
C TYR A 99 20.14 0.59 14.17
N ARG A 100 19.13 -0.01 13.55
CA ARG A 100 19.15 -1.44 13.19
C ARG A 100 20.26 -1.78 12.20
N ASN A 101 20.45 -0.95 11.17
CA ASN A 101 21.42 -1.20 10.12
C ASN A 101 22.71 -0.38 10.30
N GLY A 102 22.58 0.89 10.69
CA GLY A 102 23.73 1.80 10.83
C GLY A 102 24.39 1.79 12.21
N LYS A 103 23.77 1.12 13.20
CA LYS A 103 24.18 1.13 14.62
C LYS A 103 24.42 2.54 15.17
N LYS A 104 23.69 3.53 14.63
CA LYS A 104 23.80 4.93 15.04
C LYS A 104 23.24 5.11 16.45
N THR A 105 24.01 5.78 17.29
CA THR A 105 23.70 6.18 18.65
C THR A 105 23.23 7.63 18.71
N CYS A 106 22.86 8.09 19.90
CA CYS A 106 22.45 9.48 20.13
C CYS A 106 23.54 10.46 19.70
N GLY A 107 24.79 10.21 20.09
CA GLY A 107 25.93 11.09 19.82
C GLY A 107 26.33 11.18 18.35
N ASP A 108 25.98 10.19 17.53
CA ASP A 108 26.25 10.21 16.08
C ASP A 108 25.40 11.25 15.33
N CYS A 109 24.33 11.77 15.94
CA CYS A 109 23.48 12.81 15.36
C CYS A 109 23.39 14.04 16.26
N HIS A 110 23.37 13.85 17.57
CA HIS A 110 23.37 14.92 18.55
C HIS A 110 24.81 15.22 18.99
N GLU A 111 25.57 15.87 18.12
CA GLU A 111 26.94 16.28 18.44
C GLU A 111 26.94 17.38 19.52
N GLY A 112 27.69 17.19 20.60
CA GLY A 112 27.80 18.19 21.64
C GLY A 112 28.26 17.66 22.99
N ASP A 113 28.62 18.60 23.86
CA ASP A 113 28.77 18.34 25.28
C ASP A 113 27.45 18.64 26.00
N TYR A 114 26.92 17.62 26.68
CA TYR A 114 25.66 17.63 27.42
C TYR A 114 25.88 17.48 28.94
N GLY A 115 27.04 17.90 29.45
CA GLY A 115 27.35 17.80 30.89
C GLY A 115 26.47 18.62 31.84
N THR A 116 25.63 19.53 31.32
CA THR A 116 24.74 20.39 32.13
C THR A 116 23.29 20.19 31.70
N PHE A 117 22.40 19.89 32.65
CA PHE A 117 20.98 19.59 32.39
C PHE A 117 20.04 20.59 33.08
N PRO A 118 18.93 21.01 32.45
CA PRO A 118 18.54 20.72 31.06
C PRO A 118 19.46 21.41 30.04
N HIS A 119 19.74 20.74 28.92
CA HIS A 119 20.62 21.25 27.87
C HIS A 119 19.84 21.73 26.64
N ALA A 120 20.41 22.69 25.92
CA ALA A 120 19.93 23.05 24.59
C ALA A 120 20.32 21.97 23.56
N SER A 121 19.48 21.78 22.54
CA SER A 121 19.87 21.02 21.36
C SER A 121 20.92 21.81 20.57
N ARG A 122 21.95 21.12 20.09
CA ARG A 122 22.92 21.69 19.14
C ARG A 122 22.51 21.40 17.70
N LYS A 123 23.30 21.91 16.75
CA LYS A 123 23.10 21.72 15.31
C LYS A 123 23.15 20.22 14.99
N LEU A 124 22.10 19.73 14.33
CA LEU A 124 22.03 18.36 13.82
C LEU A 124 22.72 18.26 12.45
N PRO A 125 23.28 17.09 12.09
CA PRO A 125 23.76 16.85 10.73
C PRO A 125 22.59 16.90 9.75
N ALA A 126 22.84 17.43 8.56
CA ALA A 126 21.91 17.36 7.46
C ALA A 126 21.88 15.93 6.89
N CYS A 127 20.76 15.53 6.29
CA CYS A 127 20.59 14.20 5.70
C CYS A 127 21.73 13.85 4.72
N LEU A 128 22.12 14.83 3.89
CA LEU A 128 23.14 14.68 2.85
C LEU A 128 24.58 14.72 3.38
N ASP A 129 24.81 14.94 4.67
CA ASP A 129 26.15 14.83 5.24
C ASP A 129 26.61 13.36 5.23
N CYS A 130 25.66 12.45 5.43
CA CYS A 130 25.86 11.00 5.37
C CYS A 130 25.29 10.36 4.09
N HIS A 131 24.11 10.77 3.60
CA HIS A 131 23.44 10.16 2.45
C HIS A 131 23.83 10.81 1.11
N ARG A 132 25.14 10.92 0.83
CA ARG A 132 25.65 11.65 -0.33
C ARG A 132 25.34 10.96 -1.66
N GLU A 133 25.17 9.64 -1.63
CA GLU A 133 24.97 8.78 -2.80
C GLU A 133 23.59 8.98 -3.45
N ILE A 134 22.63 9.53 -2.72
CA ILE A 134 21.25 9.76 -3.18
C ILE A 134 20.93 11.25 -3.40
N ARG A 135 21.95 12.08 -3.57
CA ARG A 135 21.82 13.55 -3.61
C ARG A 135 20.78 14.01 -4.63
N GLU A 136 20.85 13.50 -5.85
CA GLU A 136 20.00 13.98 -6.94
C GLU A 136 18.53 13.61 -6.70
N GLU A 137 18.27 12.37 -6.25
CA GLU A 137 16.95 11.91 -5.85
C GLU A 137 16.41 12.70 -4.66
N TYR A 138 17.26 12.96 -3.66
CA TYR A 138 16.92 13.77 -2.50
C TYR A 138 16.53 15.19 -2.88
N LEU A 139 17.31 15.85 -3.76
CA LEU A 139 17.01 17.20 -4.22
C LEU A 139 15.72 17.25 -5.05
N ALA A 140 15.43 16.22 -5.84
CA ALA A 140 14.15 16.10 -6.53
C ALA A 140 12.98 15.98 -5.54
N ILE A 141 13.13 15.16 -4.50
CA ILE A 141 12.15 15.00 -3.42
C ILE A 141 11.95 16.31 -2.66
N ASP A 142 13.02 17.00 -2.28
CA ASP A 142 12.97 18.29 -1.57
C ASP A 142 12.19 19.33 -2.38
N ARG A 143 12.45 19.45 -3.69
CA ARG A 143 11.67 20.33 -4.57
C ARG A 143 10.17 19.99 -4.57
N MET A 144 9.82 18.70 -4.67
CA MET A 144 8.42 18.27 -4.62
C MET A 144 7.76 18.58 -3.27
N ALA A 145 8.48 18.31 -2.17
CA ALA A 145 8.01 18.56 -0.81
C ALA A 145 7.73 20.04 -0.60
N ARG A 146 8.67 20.90 -1.01
CA ARG A 146 8.55 22.37 -0.95
C ARG A 146 7.39 22.92 -1.78
N ALA A 147 7.02 22.25 -2.87
CA ALA A 147 5.84 22.61 -3.66
C ALA A 147 4.50 22.13 -3.05
N GLY A 148 4.53 21.44 -1.91
CA GLY A 148 3.37 20.95 -1.17
C GLY A 148 2.84 21.94 -0.14
N VAL A 149 1.66 21.64 0.41
CA VAL A 149 0.94 22.52 1.33
C VAL A 149 1.58 22.71 2.70
N HIS A 150 2.48 21.81 3.09
CA HIS A 150 3.11 21.84 4.41
C HIS A 150 4.40 22.67 4.45
N PHE A 151 4.96 23.05 3.29
CA PHE A 151 6.21 23.80 3.19
C PHE A 151 6.00 25.25 2.74
N ARG A 152 4.88 25.84 3.13
CA ARG A 152 4.56 27.25 2.85
C ARG A 152 5.29 28.17 3.83
N GLU A 153 5.58 29.40 3.41
CA GLU A 153 6.32 30.40 4.21
C GLU A 153 5.64 30.74 5.55
N ASP A 154 4.31 30.61 5.62
CA ASP A 154 3.51 30.83 6.83
C ASP A 154 3.53 29.65 7.82
N MET A 155 4.06 28.49 7.41
CA MET A 155 4.20 27.28 8.23
C MET A 155 5.65 27.11 8.67
N ALA A 156 6.12 28.02 9.53
CA ALA A 156 7.47 27.98 10.08
C ALA A 156 7.76 26.64 10.79
N GLY A 157 8.86 25.98 10.43
CA GLY A 157 9.37 24.81 11.13
C GLY A 157 8.95 23.44 10.58
N PHE A 158 8.28 23.37 9.42
CA PHE A 158 8.06 22.08 8.76
C PHE A 158 9.33 21.63 8.00
N ASP A 159 9.74 20.39 8.22
CA ASP A 159 10.93 19.81 7.62
C ASP A 159 10.74 18.31 7.26
N CYS A 160 11.79 17.68 6.75
CA CYS A 160 11.76 16.27 6.42
C CYS A 160 11.48 15.39 7.65
N ALA A 161 12.03 15.76 8.82
CA ALA A 161 11.92 15.01 10.07
C ALA A 161 10.51 15.05 10.65
N THR A 162 9.71 16.05 10.30
CA THR A 162 8.31 16.21 10.70
C THR A 162 7.47 15.00 10.27
N CYS A 163 7.70 14.47 9.07
CA CYS A 163 7.06 13.23 8.60
C CYS A 163 7.97 12.00 8.76
N HIS A 164 9.29 12.18 8.63
CA HIS A 164 10.30 11.12 8.65
C HIS A 164 11.26 11.27 9.84
N SER A 165 10.74 11.05 11.05
CA SER A 165 11.55 11.15 12.28
C SER A 165 12.78 10.23 12.23
N PRO A 166 14.02 10.76 12.38
CA PRO A 166 15.24 9.96 12.44
C PRO A 166 15.23 8.91 13.56
N HIS A 167 14.53 9.20 14.65
CA HIS A 167 14.35 8.29 15.79
C HIS A 167 13.40 7.13 15.53
N GLY A 168 12.66 7.11 14.42
CA GLY A 168 11.66 6.08 14.13
C GLY A 168 11.51 5.72 12.65
N MET A 169 12.34 6.27 11.77
CA MET A 169 12.21 6.05 10.34
C MET A 169 12.57 4.61 9.96
N VAL A 170 11.75 4.04 9.10
CA VAL A 170 11.95 2.72 8.50
C VAL A 170 11.63 2.84 7.01
N PRO A 171 12.16 1.94 6.16
CA PRO A 171 11.83 1.94 4.74
C PRO A 171 10.31 1.88 4.53
N SER A 172 9.79 2.69 3.61
CA SER A 172 8.34 2.80 3.33
C SER A 172 7.68 1.45 3.00
N ARG A 173 8.44 0.51 2.40
CA ARG A 173 8.01 -0.86 2.11
C ARG A 173 7.79 -1.73 3.36
N GLU A 174 8.37 -1.36 4.49
CA GLU A 174 8.23 -2.07 5.78
C GLU A 174 7.10 -1.46 6.64
N MET A 175 6.47 -0.36 6.19
CA MET A 175 5.42 0.32 6.94
C MET A 175 4.05 -0.21 6.58
N SER A 176 3.25 -0.55 7.60
CA SER A 176 1.80 -0.71 7.45
C SER A 176 1.13 0.61 7.10
N VAL A 177 -0.08 0.55 6.54
CA VAL A 177 -0.90 1.75 6.24
C VAL A 177 -1.12 2.59 7.49
N ALA A 178 -1.48 1.98 8.61
CA ALA A 178 -1.64 2.67 9.89
C ALA A 178 -0.37 3.42 10.32
N ARG A 179 0.83 2.84 10.11
CA ARG A 179 2.10 3.51 10.42
C ARG A 179 2.36 4.68 9.47
N LYS A 180 2.02 4.57 8.18
CA LYS A 180 2.14 5.67 7.21
C LYS A 180 1.21 6.83 7.57
N ASN A 181 -0.02 6.54 7.96
CA ASN A 181 -1.03 7.55 8.28
C ASN A 181 -0.76 8.24 9.61
N ARG A 182 -0.04 7.60 10.53
CA ARG A 182 0.25 8.16 11.86
C ARG A 182 0.89 9.56 11.81
N ALA A 183 1.87 9.77 10.93
CA ALA A 183 2.52 11.08 10.78
C ALA A 183 1.54 12.20 10.40
N CYS A 184 0.46 11.87 9.66
CA CYS A 184 -0.60 12.81 9.34
C CYS A 184 -1.55 12.98 10.54
N ILE A 185 -1.96 11.87 11.16
CA ILE A 185 -2.95 11.82 12.24
C ILE A 185 -2.48 12.58 13.49
N GLU A 186 -1.19 12.55 13.80
CA GLU A 186 -0.61 13.26 14.96
C GLU A 186 -0.94 14.75 14.99
N CYS A 187 -1.04 15.39 13.82
CA CYS A 187 -1.43 16.80 13.69
C CYS A 187 -2.87 16.96 13.20
N HIS A 188 -3.31 16.11 12.28
CA HIS A 188 -4.62 16.26 11.65
C HIS A 188 -5.75 15.68 12.47
N GLU A 189 -5.56 14.78 13.44
CA GLU A 189 -6.63 14.36 14.38
C GLU A 189 -6.14 14.38 15.83
N GLY A 190 -4.94 14.92 16.04
CA GLY A 190 -4.32 15.05 17.35
C GLY A 190 -4.64 16.39 18.03
N PRO A 191 -4.00 16.66 19.17
CA PRO A 191 -4.27 17.85 19.99
C PRO A 191 -4.00 19.18 19.28
N SER A 192 -3.22 19.15 18.19
CA SER A 192 -2.87 20.33 17.40
C SER A 192 -3.79 20.55 16.19
N ASP A 193 -4.83 19.74 15.99
CA ASP A 193 -5.77 19.92 14.88
C ASP A 193 -6.68 21.14 15.15
N PRO A 194 -6.58 22.23 14.37
CA PRO A 194 -7.43 23.41 14.58
C PRO A 194 -8.90 23.14 14.27
N SER A 195 -9.22 22.08 13.53
CA SER A 195 -10.60 21.79 13.16
C SER A 195 -11.42 21.20 14.30
N GLY A 196 -10.77 20.47 15.23
CA GLY A 196 -11.44 19.70 16.28
C GLY A 196 -12.39 18.60 15.76
N LEU A 197 -12.36 18.31 14.45
CA LEU A 197 -13.24 17.32 13.82
C LEU A 197 -12.48 16.00 13.62
N SER A 198 -13.17 14.87 13.77
CA SER A 198 -12.61 13.57 13.35
C SER A 198 -12.26 13.57 11.85
N LEU A 199 -11.31 12.70 11.47
CA LEU A 199 -10.97 12.48 10.06
C LEU A 199 -12.18 11.97 9.28
N ALA A 200 -12.98 11.07 9.85
CA ALA A 200 -14.18 10.55 9.21
C ALA A 200 -15.18 11.67 8.87
N ARG A 201 -15.37 12.65 9.77
CA ARG A 201 -16.24 13.81 9.52
C ARG A 201 -15.70 14.74 8.45
N ARG A 202 -14.38 14.87 8.33
CA ARG A 202 -13.76 15.69 7.25
C ARG A 202 -13.72 14.98 5.89
N HIS A 203 -13.93 13.67 5.88
CA HIS A 203 -13.97 12.85 4.67
C HIS A 203 -15.37 12.29 4.38
N ASP A 204 -16.43 12.91 4.91
CA ASP A 204 -17.82 12.46 4.74
C ASP A 204 -18.33 12.51 3.29
N TRP A 205 -17.63 13.25 2.42
CA TRP A 205 -17.82 13.21 0.97
C TRP A 205 -17.65 11.80 0.38
N HIS A 206 -16.86 10.93 1.02
CA HIS A 206 -16.63 9.57 0.57
C HIS A 206 -17.62 8.59 1.25
N PRO A 207 -18.44 7.84 0.50
CA PRO A 207 -19.49 6.98 1.07
C PRO A 207 -18.99 5.91 2.07
N GLN A 208 -17.71 5.53 1.95
CA GLN A 208 -17.04 4.55 2.81
C GLN A 208 -15.72 5.11 3.38
N ALA A 209 -15.73 6.36 3.85
CA ALA A 209 -14.54 7.07 4.31
C ALA A 209 -13.73 6.29 5.35
N ALA A 210 -14.40 5.71 6.35
CA ALA A 210 -13.73 4.96 7.42
C ALA A 210 -12.92 3.77 6.88
N LEU A 211 -13.49 3.00 5.93
CA LEU A 211 -12.77 1.88 5.31
C LEU A 211 -11.57 2.36 4.49
N HIS A 212 -11.69 3.48 3.78
CA HIS A 212 -10.59 4.01 2.98
C HIS A 212 -9.46 4.56 3.85
N LEU A 213 -9.79 5.27 4.93
CA LEU A 213 -8.80 5.79 5.88
C LEU A 213 -8.06 4.67 6.62
N ASP A 214 -8.70 3.51 6.83
CA ASP A 214 -8.08 2.31 7.43
C ASP A 214 -7.17 1.57 6.45
N ARG A 215 -7.55 1.50 5.17
CA ARG A 215 -6.91 0.61 4.18
C ARG A 215 -5.96 1.29 3.21
N ILE A 216 -6.02 2.61 3.09
CA ILE A 216 -5.23 3.38 2.13
C ILE A 216 -4.44 4.48 2.85
N ALA A 217 -3.23 4.76 2.36
CA ALA A 217 -2.40 5.80 2.94
C ALA A 217 -2.96 7.19 2.60
N CYS A 218 -2.92 8.18 3.51
CA CYS A 218 -3.42 9.54 3.25
C CYS A 218 -2.80 10.15 1.98
N ILE A 219 -1.49 9.94 1.80
CA ILE A 219 -0.74 10.39 0.62
C ILE A 219 -1.26 9.79 -0.69
N SER A 220 -1.98 8.66 -0.65
CA SER A 220 -2.63 8.07 -1.82
C SER A 220 -3.76 8.92 -2.36
N CYS A 221 -4.42 9.73 -1.53
CA CYS A 221 -5.41 10.69 -2.00
C CYS A 221 -4.82 12.09 -2.15
N HIS A 222 -3.97 12.48 -1.21
CA HIS A 222 -3.43 13.84 -1.05
C HIS A 222 -2.14 14.13 -1.83
N THR A 223 -1.77 13.33 -2.81
CA THR A 223 -0.63 13.64 -3.68
C THR A 223 -1.00 13.44 -5.14
N LYS A 224 -0.39 14.22 -6.03
CA LYS A 224 -0.52 14.02 -7.48
C LYS A 224 0.78 13.43 -8.01
N PRO A 225 0.73 12.37 -8.83
CA PRO A 225 1.90 11.98 -9.58
C PRO A 225 2.18 13.03 -10.67
N GLU A 226 3.43 13.45 -10.78
CA GLU A 226 3.91 14.33 -11.85
C GLU A 226 4.87 13.53 -12.74
N GLY A 227 4.64 13.52 -14.05
CA GLY A 227 5.51 12.88 -15.04
C GLY A 227 5.39 11.36 -15.16
N GLU A 228 6.35 10.77 -15.89
CA GLU A 228 6.40 9.33 -16.23
C GLU A 228 7.14 8.47 -15.19
N ASP A 229 7.92 9.07 -14.29
CA ASP A 229 8.70 8.36 -13.27
C ASP A 229 8.08 8.54 -11.87
N PHE A 230 7.61 7.42 -11.31
CA PHE A 230 6.63 7.36 -10.22
C PHE A 230 7.23 6.99 -8.86
N SER A 231 8.52 7.16 -8.67
CA SER A 231 9.19 6.58 -7.50
C SER A 231 8.86 7.28 -6.17
N PHE A 232 8.48 8.57 -6.14
CA PHE A 232 8.12 9.24 -4.86
C PHE A 232 7.17 10.44 -5.02
N ARG A 233 6.19 10.56 -4.12
CA ARG A 233 5.14 11.59 -4.15
C ARG A 233 5.18 12.43 -2.87
N HIS A 234 6.11 13.38 -2.81
CA HIS A 234 6.27 14.26 -1.65
C HIS A 234 5.51 15.58 -1.78
N ARG A 235 4.93 15.86 -2.95
CA ARG A 235 4.04 17.00 -3.15
C ARG A 235 2.66 16.71 -2.56
N ILE A 236 2.48 17.06 -1.30
CA ILE A 236 1.18 16.94 -0.59
C ILE A 236 0.29 18.12 -1.01
N LEU A 237 -0.91 17.81 -1.48
CA LEU A 237 -1.90 18.74 -1.99
C LEU A 237 -2.96 19.09 -0.94
N PRO A 238 -3.60 20.27 -1.05
CA PRO A 238 -4.68 20.67 -0.15
C PRO A 238 -5.93 19.82 -0.39
N LYS A 239 -6.89 19.88 0.53
CA LYS A 239 -8.11 19.05 0.47
C LYS A 239 -8.91 19.25 -0.82
N GLU A 240 -8.91 20.46 -1.38
CA GLU A 240 -9.62 20.82 -2.61
C GLU A 240 -9.03 20.13 -3.85
N GLN A 241 -7.77 19.69 -3.77
CA GLN A 241 -7.04 19.05 -4.87
C GLN A 241 -6.72 17.58 -4.60
N ALA A 242 -7.12 17.06 -3.44
CA ALA A 242 -7.05 15.63 -3.16
C ALA A 242 -7.98 14.89 -4.14
N THR A 243 -7.55 13.71 -4.59
CA THR A 243 -8.35 12.96 -5.58
C THR A 243 -9.65 12.47 -4.93
N SER A 244 -10.78 12.94 -5.47
CA SER A 244 -12.14 12.47 -5.14
C SER A 244 -12.72 11.57 -6.23
N ASP A 245 -11.98 11.37 -7.31
CA ASP A 245 -12.39 10.52 -8.43
C ASP A 245 -12.09 9.05 -8.14
N CYS A 246 -13.15 8.26 -7.95
CA CYS A 246 -13.07 6.82 -7.75
C CYS A 246 -12.33 6.11 -8.91
N TYR A 247 -12.51 6.57 -10.16
CA TYR A 247 -11.91 5.95 -11.33
C TYR A 247 -10.40 6.10 -11.37
N ALA A 248 -9.87 7.15 -10.73
CA ALA A 248 -8.43 7.36 -10.58
C ALA A 248 -7.76 6.24 -9.76
N CYS A 249 -8.51 5.41 -9.02
CA CYS A 249 -8.00 4.28 -8.23
C CYS A 249 -8.65 2.92 -8.55
N HIS A 250 -9.85 2.90 -9.13
CA HIS A 250 -10.62 1.68 -9.38
C HIS A 250 -10.61 1.21 -10.85
N THR A 251 -9.74 1.78 -11.69
CA THR A 251 -9.50 1.33 -13.08
C THR A 251 -8.21 0.50 -13.19
N LEU A 252 -8.06 -0.26 -14.29
CA LEU A 252 -6.93 -1.17 -14.52
C LEU A 252 -5.57 -0.45 -14.47
N ASP A 253 -5.44 0.66 -15.19
CA ASP A 253 -4.23 1.50 -15.24
C ASP A 253 -4.33 2.73 -14.33
N SER A 254 -4.88 2.52 -13.13
CA SER A 254 -5.14 3.57 -12.17
C SER A 254 -3.93 3.89 -11.30
N LYS A 255 -4.01 5.01 -10.58
CA LYS A 255 -3.07 5.41 -9.54
C LYS A 255 -2.83 4.29 -8.52
N MET A 256 -3.84 3.46 -8.22
CA MET A 256 -3.76 2.37 -7.26
C MET A 256 -2.77 1.28 -7.66
N ALA A 257 -2.68 0.95 -8.95
CA ALA A 257 -1.73 -0.04 -9.45
C ALA A 257 -0.28 0.35 -9.14
N TYR A 258 0.03 1.65 -9.19
CA TYR A 258 1.32 2.21 -8.81
C TYR A 258 1.55 2.20 -7.30
N TYR A 259 0.51 2.51 -6.50
CA TYR A 259 0.62 2.49 -5.04
C TYR A 259 0.90 1.09 -4.53
N ILE A 260 0.07 0.12 -4.92
CA ILE A 260 0.28 -1.29 -4.58
C ILE A 260 1.65 -1.75 -5.06
N GLY A 261 2.12 -1.18 -6.17
CA GLY A 261 3.41 -1.54 -6.72
C GLY A 261 4.65 -1.10 -6.02
N SER A 262 4.50 -0.16 -5.11
CA SER A 262 5.56 0.24 -4.20
C SER A 262 5.67 -0.67 -2.96
N PHE A 263 4.83 -1.72 -2.82
CA PHE A 263 4.74 -2.57 -1.63
C PHE A 263 5.26 -4.01 -1.79
N GLY A 264 6.11 -4.31 -2.78
CA GLY A 264 6.70 -5.64 -2.93
C GLY A 264 8.00 -5.66 -3.72
N GLU A 265 8.72 -6.78 -3.65
CA GLU A 265 9.98 -7.03 -4.40
C GLU A 265 9.79 -7.02 -5.93
N LYS A 266 8.54 -7.16 -6.40
CA LYS A 266 8.15 -7.18 -7.81
C LYS A 266 7.04 -6.16 -8.06
N GLN A 267 7.26 -5.25 -8.99
CA GLN A 267 6.26 -4.25 -9.38
C GLN A 267 5.02 -4.94 -10.00
N PRO A 268 3.77 -4.51 -9.73
CA PRO A 268 2.52 -5.04 -10.28
C PRO A 268 2.43 -4.94 -11.79
N ARG A 269 3.17 -4.00 -12.40
CA ARG A 269 3.34 -3.92 -13.85
C ARG A 269 4.07 -5.13 -14.42
N THR A 270 4.85 -5.85 -13.61
CA THR A 270 5.50 -7.11 -13.98
C THR A 270 4.69 -8.34 -13.55
N LEU A 271 3.63 -8.16 -12.76
CA LEU A 271 2.66 -9.22 -12.48
C LEU A 271 1.71 -9.35 -13.67
N GLY A 272 1.63 -10.53 -14.27
CA GLY A 272 0.59 -10.82 -15.25
C GLY A 272 -0.80 -10.59 -14.66
N ARG A 273 -1.78 -10.17 -15.48
CA ARG A 273 -3.14 -9.78 -15.04
C ARG A 273 -3.78 -10.76 -14.06
N LEU A 274 -3.54 -12.05 -14.22
CA LEU A 274 -4.07 -13.09 -13.33
C LEU A 274 -3.43 -13.06 -11.92
N ALA A 275 -2.13 -12.79 -11.82
CA ALA A 275 -1.42 -12.67 -10.54
C ALA A 275 -1.86 -11.40 -9.78
N PHE A 276 -2.08 -10.29 -10.50
CA PHE A 276 -2.63 -9.07 -9.91
C PHE A 276 -4.00 -9.30 -9.26
N VAL A 277 -4.94 -9.94 -9.97
CA VAL A 277 -6.29 -10.22 -9.43
C VAL A 277 -6.26 -11.21 -8.26
N ARG A 278 -5.37 -12.20 -8.29
CA ARG A 278 -5.23 -13.18 -7.21
C ARG A 278 -4.78 -12.52 -5.91
N ASP A 279 -3.80 -11.63 -5.99
CA ASP A 279 -3.13 -11.10 -4.79
C ASP A 279 -3.76 -9.78 -4.31
N HIS A 280 -4.48 -9.06 -5.19
CA HIS A 280 -5.06 -7.74 -4.89
C HIS A 280 -6.45 -7.61 -5.49
N TYR A 281 -7.50 -7.78 -4.67
CA TYR A 281 -8.87 -7.51 -5.10
C TYR A 281 -9.21 -6.02 -4.98
N ILE A 282 -9.41 -5.34 -6.11
CA ILE A 282 -9.91 -3.98 -6.18
C ILE A 282 -11.11 -3.96 -7.11
N SER A 283 -12.26 -3.48 -6.61
CA SER A 283 -13.48 -3.38 -7.39
C SER A 283 -13.24 -2.52 -8.64
N GLY A 284 -13.66 -3.02 -9.80
CA GLY A 284 -13.45 -2.37 -11.10
C GLY A 284 -12.16 -2.80 -11.77
N SER A 285 -11.00 -2.56 -11.16
CA SER A 285 -9.70 -2.82 -11.78
C SER A 285 -9.35 -4.31 -11.89
N THR A 286 -10.00 -5.17 -11.11
CA THR A 286 -9.81 -6.63 -11.17
C THR A 286 -10.80 -7.37 -12.06
N ARG A 287 -11.58 -6.65 -12.87
CA ARG A 287 -12.55 -7.27 -13.79
C ARG A 287 -11.86 -8.00 -14.94
N PHE A 288 -12.50 -9.09 -15.39
CA PHE A 288 -12.12 -9.81 -16.60
C PHE A 288 -13.18 -9.56 -17.68
N PRO A 289 -12.96 -8.65 -18.64
CA PRO A 289 -13.96 -8.32 -19.66
C PRO A 289 -14.45 -9.54 -20.45
N LEU A 290 -13.60 -10.56 -20.62
CA LEU A 290 -13.97 -11.80 -21.28
C LEU A 290 -15.03 -12.59 -20.49
N LEU A 291 -14.91 -12.65 -19.15
CA LEU A 291 -15.90 -13.29 -18.30
C LEU A 291 -17.19 -12.47 -18.26
N ASP A 292 -17.09 -11.14 -18.23
CA ASP A 292 -18.23 -10.24 -18.26
C ASP A 292 -19.03 -10.42 -19.58
N VAL A 293 -18.35 -10.37 -20.73
CA VAL A 293 -18.96 -10.58 -22.05
C VAL A 293 -19.47 -12.01 -22.21
N GLY A 294 -18.74 -13.01 -21.74
CA GLY A 294 -19.15 -14.41 -21.77
C GLY A 294 -20.43 -14.65 -20.96
N GLY A 295 -20.51 -14.08 -19.76
CA GLY A 295 -21.69 -14.15 -18.90
C GLY A 295 -22.91 -13.46 -19.51
N LEU A 296 -22.74 -12.25 -20.05
CA LEU A 296 -23.81 -11.53 -20.76
C LEU A 296 -24.28 -12.28 -22.01
N SER A 297 -23.34 -12.88 -22.77
CA SER A 297 -23.65 -13.68 -23.95
C SER A 297 -24.45 -14.94 -23.57
N LEU A 298 -24.06 -15.63 -22.50
CA LEU A 298 -24.79 -16.78 -21.99
C LEU A 298 -26.22 -16.40 -21.55
N MET A 299 -26.36 -15.28 -20.83
CA MET A 299 -27.66 -14.75 -20.42
C MET A 299 -28.55 -14.45 -21.63
N ALA A 300 -28.00 -13.80 -22.67
CA ALA A 300 -28.72 -13.51 -23.91
C ALA A 300 -29.17 -14.79 -24.62
N LEU A 301 -28.30 -15.82 -24.68
CA LEU A 301 -28.64 -17.13 -25.25
C LEU A 301 -29.77 -17.82 -24.50
N VAL A 302 -29.80 -17.72 -23.16
CA VAL A 302 -30.92 -18.25 -22.35
C VAL A 302 -32.24 -17.55 -22.70
N PHE A 303 -32.24 -16.22 -22.78
CA PHE A 303 -33.44 -15.46 -23.17
C PHE A 303 -33.91 -15.80 -24.59
N LEU A 304 -32.98 -15.94 -25.54
CA LEU A 304 -33.29 -16.38 -26.91
C LEU A 304 -33.87 -17.79 -26.94
N GLY A 305 -33.35 -18.70 -26.10
CA GLY A 305 -33.88 -20.06 -25.95
C GLY A 305 -35.32 -20.07 -25.43
N ILE A 306 -35.61 -19.27 -24.39
CA ILE A 306 -36.96 -19.13 -23.82
C ILE A 306 -37.91 -18.52 -24.85
N ALA A 307 -37.52 -17.43 -25.52
CA ALA A 307 -38.33 -16.78 -26.54
C ALA A 307 -38.61 -17.71 -27.73
N GLY A 308 -37.58 -18.41 -28.21
CA GLY A 308 -37.71 -19.41 -29.27
C GLY A 308 -38.65 -20.55 -28.90
N HIS A 309 -38.53 -21.07 -27.67
CA HIS A 309 -39.45 -22.07 -27.16
C HIS A 309 -40.90 -21.55 -27.08
N GLY A 310 -41.10 -20.32 -26.59
CA GLY A 310 -42.41 -19.66 -26.57
C GLY A 310 -43.04 -19.52 -27.96
N LEU A 311 -42.27 -19.04 -28.94
CA LEU A 311 -42.69 -18.93 -30.35
C LEU A 311 -43.08 -20.28 -30.96
N LEU A 312 -42.33 -21.34 -30.67
CA LEU A 312 -42.66 -22.68 -31.13
C LEU A 312 -43.98 -23.19 -30.53
N ARG A 313 -44.23 -22.93 -29.24
CA ARG A 313 -45.52 -23.28 -28.61
C ARG A 313 -46.69 -22.53 -29.25
N LEU A 314 -46.54 -21.23 -29.49
CA LEU A 314 -47.58 -20.41 -30.13
C LEU A 314 -47.88 -20.88 -31.57
N ARG A 315 -46.84 -21.13 -32.37
CA ARG A 315 -47.01 -21.68 -33.74
C ARG A 315 -47.65 -23.06 -33.73
N GLY A 316 -47.28 -23.91 -32.77
CA GLY A 316 -47.88 -25.24 -32.58
C GLY A 316 -49.36 -25.18 -32.21
N ALA A 317 -49.76 -24.26 -31.32
CA ALA A 317 -51.16 -24.04 -30.96
C ALA A 317 -51.98 -23.51 -32.14
N LYS A 318 -51.44 -22.53 -32.88
CA LYS A 318 -52.10 -21.94 -34.06
C LYS A 318 -52.30 -22.95 -35.20
N ARG A 319 -51.40 -23.93 -35.38
CA ARG A 319 -51.59 -25.01 -36.37
C ARG A 319 -52.71 -25.98 -35.97
N ARG A 320 -52.77 -26.38 -34.69
CA ARG A 320 -53.83 -27.29 -34.21
C ARG A 320 -55.22 -26.68 -34.29
N GLY A 321 -55.35 -25.38 -34.03
CA GLY A 321 -56.64 -24.67 -34.18
C GLY A 321 -57.04 -24.34 -35.62
N ARG A 322 -56.24 -24.74 -36.62
CA ARG A 322 -56.52 -24.54 -38.06
C ARG A 322 -56.86 -25.85 -38.78
N GLU A 323 -56.64 -26.98 -38.12
CA GLU A 323 -56.87 -28.34 -38.61
C GLU A 323 -58.09 -29.02 -37.93
N GLY A 324 -58.74 -28.34 -36.98
CA GLY A 324 -60.03 -28.71 -36.40
C GLY A 324 -61.06 -27.64 -36.69
#